data_AF-A0AAD3R6U7-F1
#
_entry.id   AF-A0AAD3R6U7-F1
#
_cell.length_a   1.000
_cell.length_b   1.000
_cell.length_c   1.000
_cell.angle_alpha   90.00
_cell.angle_beta   90.00
_cell.angle_gamma   90.00
#
_symmetry.space_group_name_H-M   'P 1'
#
loop_
_entity.id
_entity.type
_entity.pdbx_description
1 polymer ?
#
loop_
_entity_poly.entity_id
_entity_poly.type
_entity_poly.pdbx_seq_one_letter_code
_entity_poly.pdbx_strand_id
1 'polypeptide(L)'
;MQLLPSAGRTLEDNFFSEDLHSSLYFVNASLQEVVFASTTGTSVPCPAGGAPPASLRWYLATGEEIYDVPGIRHVHPNGTLQIFNFLPSSFSKLIHDNTYYCTAENPSGKIRSQDVHIKAGESTEESLVELEYLQ
;
A
#
# COMPACT_ATOMS: atom_id res chain seq x y z
N MET A 1 -36.80 -17.88 -55.28
CA MET A 1 -36.85 -17.18 -53.98
C MET A 1 -36.42 -18.19 -52.93
N GLN A 2 -35.40 -18.02 -52.10
CA GLN A 2 -34.58 -16.87 -51.75
C GLN A 2 -33.38 -17.41 -50.94
N LEU A 3 -32.16 -17.04 -51.34
CA LEU A 3 -30.89 -16.84 -50.59
C LEU A 3 -30.14 -17.98 -49.83
N LEU A 4 -28.86 -18.13 -50.19
CA LEU A 4 -27.70 -18.48 -49.33
C LEU A 4 -27.02 -17.16 -48.87
N PRO A 5 -25.93 -17.16 -48.07
CA PRO A 5 -25.69 -17.75 -46.75
C PRO A 5 -25.26 -16.65 -45.74
N SER A 6 -25.13 -16.92 -44.43
CA SER A 6 -24.23 -16.10 -43.59
C SER A 6 -23.59 -16.86 -42.44
N ALA A 7 -22.27 -16.79 -42.42
CA ALA A 7 -21.42 -17.10 -41.29
C ALA A 7 -21.65 -16.09 -40.16
N GLY A 8 -21.40 -16.52 -38.93
CA GLY A 8 -21.35 -15.63 -37.78
C GLY A 8 -20.88 -16.37 -36.53
N ARG A 9 -19.56 -16.50 -36.37
CA ARG A 9 -18.96 -16.75 -35.06
C ARG A 9 -19.25 -15.51 -34.19
N THR A 10 -20.03 -15.63 -33.13
CA THR A 10 -20.08 -14.62 -32.08
C THR A 10 -18.92 -14.86 -31.12
N LEU A 11 -17.76 -14.32 -31.47
CA LEU A 11 -16.82 -13.77 -30.50
C LEU A 11 -17.19 -12.28 -30.37
N GLU A 12 -17.02 -11.71 -29.18
CA GLU A 12 -17.27 -10.29 -28.84
C GLU A 12 -18.77 -9.99 -28.63
N ASP A 13 -19.26 -9.61 -27.45
CA ASP A 13 -18.71 -8.73 -26.43
C ASP A 13 -18.98 -9.31 -25.03
N ASN A 14 -17.93 -9.53 -24.24
CA ASN A 14 -18.08 -9.33 -22.79
C ASN A 14 -18.33 -7.84 -22.63
N PHE A 15 -19.59 -7.45 -22.73
CA PHE A 15 -20.10 -6.15 -22.33
C PHE A 15 -19.75 -6.03 -20.84
N PHE A 16 -18.57 -5.45 -20.56
CA PHE A 16 -18.25 -4.93 -19.25
C PHE A 16 -19.37 -3.94 -18.97
N SER A 17 -20.38 -4.40 -18.24
CA SER A 17 -21.22 -3.53 -17.46
C SER A 17 -20.24 -2.86 -16.50
N GLU A 18 -19.64 -1.74 -16.91
CA GLU A 18 -19.13 -0.77 -15.96
C GLU A 18 -20.35 -0.41 -15.12
N ASP A 19 -20.49 -1.11 -14.00
CA ASP A 19 -21.46 -0.79 -12.99
C ASP A 19 -21.26 0.70 -12.72
N LEU A 20 -22.28 1.52 -13.01
CA LEU A 20 -22.23 2.99 -13.02
C LEU A 20 -21.82 3.60 -11.65
N HIS A 21 -21.53 2.76 -10.66
CA HIS A 21 -21.10 3.07 -9.31
C HIS A 21 -19.67 2.59 -8.98
N SER A 22 -18.96 1.91 -9.90
CA SER A 22 -17.58 1.50 -9.68
C SER A 22 -16.63 2.69 -9.83
N SER A 23 -15.87 2.99 -8.79
CA SER A 23 -14.91 4.11 -8.77
C SER A 23 -13.68 3.77 -7.95
N LEU A 24 -12.59 4.48 -8.25
CA LEU A 24 -11.36 4.50 -7.48
C LEU A 24 -11.11 5.92 -6.99
N TYR A 25 -10.58 6.07 -5.79
CA TYR A 25 -10.37 7.37 -5.17
C TYR A 25 -9.16 7.37 -4.24
N PHE A 26 -8.59 8.56 -4.00
CA PHE A 26 -7.52 8.75 -3.03
C PHE A 26 -8.10 9.08 -1.65
N VAL A 27 -7.45 8.56 -0.62
CA VAL A 27 -7.80 8.80 0.80
C VAL A 27 -6.63 9.49 1.46
N ASN A 28 -6.86 10.63 2.12
CA ASN A 28 -5.83 11.33 2.89
C ASN A 28 -4.49 11.52 2.13
N ALA A 29 -4.56 11.94 0.86
CA ALA A 29 -3.43 12.01 -0.07
C ALA A 29 -2.30 13.00 0.32
N SER A 30 -2.35 13.62 1.51
CA SER A 30 -1.34 14.55 2.01
C SER A 30 -0.26 13.87 2.86
N LEU A 31 -0.38 12.58 3.17
CA LEU A 31 0.61 11.84 3.96
C LEU A 31 1.84 11.46 3.11
N GLN A 32 2.81 12.37 3.03
CA GLN A 32 4.05 12.16 2.26
C GLN A 32 5.18 11.54 3.11
N GLU A 33 5.13 11.70 4.44
CA GLU A 33 6.14 11.18 5.36
C GLU A 33 5.51 10.67 6.66
N VAL A 34 6.03 9.55 7.16
CA VAL A 34 5.66 8.93 8.43
C VAL A 34 6.93 8.65 9.22
N VAL A 35 7.14 9.40 10.30
CA VAL A 35 8.22 9.17 11.26
C VAL A 35 7.67 8.41 12.46
N PHE A 36 8.34 7.34 12.88
CA PHE A 36 7.88 6.50 14.00
C PHE A 36 9.03 6.07 14.92
N ALA A 37 8.71 5.72 16.17
CA ALA A 37 9.70 5.21 17.12
C ALA A 37 9.93 3.71 16.91
N SER A 38 11.20 3.28 16.92
CA SER A 38 11.60 1.87 16.77
C SER A 38 10.95 0.94 17.80
N THR A 39 10.68 1.44 19.01
CA THR A 39 10.09 0.70 20.14
C THR A 39 8.59 0.44 19.99
N THR A 40 7.86 1.25 19.21
CA THR A 40 6.41 1.15 19.05
C THR A 40 5.99 0.68 17.65
N GLY A 41 6.79 0.96 16.62
CA GLY A 41 6.41 0.67 15.23
C GLY A 41 5.42 1.68 14.68
N THR A 42 4.77 1.35 13.56
CA THR A 42 3.76 2.22 12.93
C THR A 42 2.75 1.44 12.10
N SER A 43 1.66 2.08 11.73
CA SER A 43 0.64 1.54 10.82
C SER A 43 0.19 2.64 9.86
N VAL A 44 0.32 2.35 8.57
CA VAL A 44 0.06 3.31 7.50
C VAL A 44 -1.09 2.79 6.64
N PRO A 45 -2.28 3.43 6.68
CA PRO A 45 -3.40 3.04 5.83
C PRO A 45 -3.08 3.34 4.36
N CYS A 46 -3.56 2.50 3.44
CA CYS A 46 -3.43 2.77 2.01
C CYS A 46 -4.12 4.10 1.64
N PRO A 47 -3.42 5.07 1.03
CA PRO A 47 -4.01 6.35 0.64
C PRO A 47 -4.82 6.26 -0.67
N ALA A 48 -5.33 5.08 -1.01
CA ALA A 48 -6.16 4.81 -2.16
C ALA A 48 -7.22 3.75 -1.80
N GLY A 49 -8.36 3.82 -2.47
CA GLY A 49 -9.48 2.90 -2.26
C GLY A 49 -10.39 2.84 -3.46
N GLY A 50 -11.48 2.09 -3.33
CA GLY A 50 -12.49 1.99 -4.37
C GLY A 50 -13.82 1.51 -3.82
N ALA A 51 -14.89 1.82 -4.55
CA ALA A 51 -16.23 1.31 -4.35
C ALA A 51 -16.65 0.64 -5.67
N PRO A 52 -17.02 -0.65 -5.72
CA PRO A 52 -16.92 -1.66 -4.64
C PRO A 52 -15.47 -1.80 -4.11
N PRO A 53 -15.28 -2.40 -2.91
CA PRO A 53 -13.97 -2.48 -2.26
C PRO A 53 -12.86 -2.96 -3.21
N ALA A 54 -11.80 -2.16 -3.30
CA ALA A 54 -10.66 -2.45 -4.14
C ALA A 54 -9.67 -3.41 -3.45
N SER A 55 -8.97 -4.22 -4.26
CA SER A 55 -7.78 -4.94 -3.82
C SER A 55 -6.65 -3.94 -3.58
N LEU A 56 -6.10 -3.94 -2.37
CA LEU A 56 -5.05 -3.02 -1.94
C LEU A 56 -3.73 -3.78 -1.85
N ARG A 57 -2.68 -3.24 -2.47
CA ARG A 57 -1.33 -3.83 -2.49
C ARG A 57 -0.28 -2.76 -2.28
N TRP A 58 0.81 -3.11 -1.59
CA TRP A 58 1.90 -2.20 -1.31
C TRP A 58 3.15 -2.56 -2.09
N TYR A 59 3.91 -1.54 -2.44
CA TYR A 59 5.12 -1.65 -3.23
C TYR A 59 6.18 -0.70 -2.67
N LEU A 60 7.44 -1.06 -2.90
CA LEU A 60 8.55 -0.12 -2.80
C LEU A 60 8.48 0.87 -3.97
N ALA A 61 9.02 2.08 -3.79
CA ALA A 61 9.14 3.06 -4.87
C ALA A 61 9.94 2.54 -6.09
N THR A 62 10.76 1.50 -5.90
CA THR A 62 11.47 0.75 -6.95
C THR A 62 10.55 -0.08 -7.86
N GLY A 63 9.28 -0.28 -7.46
CA GLY A 63 8.27 -1.04 -8.19
C GLY A 63 8.08 -2.48 -7.68
N GLU A 64 8.86 -2.90 -6.70
CA GLU A 64 8.80 -4.26 -6.13
C GLU A 64 7.60 -4.37 -5.18
N GLU A 65 6.74 -5.37 -5.37
CA GLU A 65 5.67 -5.69 -4.42
C GLU A 65 6.28 -6.11 -3.09
N ILE A 66 5.76 -5.57 -1.98
CA ILE A 66 6.24 -5.96 -0.66
C ILE A 66 5.48 -7.19 -0.16
N TYR A 67 6.22 -8.06 0.52
CA TYR A 67 5.68 -9.25 1.15
C TYR A 67 5.77 -9.13 2.66
N ASP A 68 4.89 -9.87 3.33
CA ASP A 68 4.91 -10.04 4.76
C ASP A 68 6.24 -10.64 5.23
N VAL A 69 6.77 -10.05 6.30
CA VAL A 69 7.96 -10.54 6.97
C VAL A 69 7.59 -10.69 8.45
N PRO A 70 7.47 -11.94 8.97
CA PRO A 70 7.03 -12.18 10.34
C PRO A 70 7.81 -11.35 11.36
N GLY A 71 7.07 -10.60 12.19
CA GLY A 71 7.65 -9.75 13.25
C GLY A 71 8.33 -8.46 12.76
N ILE A 72 8.32 -8.17 11.45
CA ILE A 72 8.95 -6.97 10.89
C ILE A 72 7.93 -6.10 10.14
N ARG A 73 7.17 -6.68 9.20
CA ARG A 73 6.09 -5.96 8.51
C ARG A 73 4.96 -6.89 8.08
N HIS A 74 3.74 -6.37 8.02
CA HIS A 74 2.56 -7.07 7.55
C HIS A 74 1.60 -6.13 6.82
N VAL A 75 1.01 -6.60 5.72
CA VAL A 75 -0.08 -5.88 5.05
C VAL A 75 -1.42 -6.49 5.45
N HIS A 76 -2.23 -5.72 6.17
CA HIS A 76 -3.56 -6.15 6.59
C HIS A 76 -4.53 -6.24 5.39
N PRO A 77 -5.59 -7.07 5.47
CA PRO A 77 -6.60 -7.18 4.42
C PRO A 77 -7.34 -5.87 4.10
N ASN A 78 -7.37 -4.92 5.05
CA ASN A 78 -7.91 -3.58 4.85
C ASN A 78 -6.96 -2.62 4.12
N GLY A 79 -5.78 -3.10 3.70
CA GLY A 79 -4.74 -2.33 3.02
C GLY A 79 -3.84 -1.51 3.93
N THR A 80 -3.89 -1.68 5.26
CA THR A 80 -2.95 -1.02 6.16
C THR A 80 -1.61 -1.75 6.17
N LEU A 81 -0.52 -1.04 5.90
CA LEU A 81 0.84 -1.52 6.10
C LEU A 81 1.25 -1.32 7.56
N GLN A 82 1.46 -2.41 8.28
CA GLN A 82 2.01 -2.41 9.63
C GLN A 82 3.52 -2.65 9.57
N ILE A 83 4.28 -1.78 10.23
CA ILE A 83 5.70 -2.00 10.53
C ILE A 83 5.80 -2.20 12.03
N PHE A 84 6.31 -3.36 12.44
CA PHE A 84 6.43 -3.71 13.85
C PHE A 84 7.61 -2.98 14.50
N ASN A 85 7.62 -2.99 15.82
CA ASN A 85 8.77 -2.53 16.59
C ASN A 85 10.00 -3.41 16.32
N PHE A 86 11.18 -2.82 16.43
CA PHE A 86 12.45 -3.51 16.16
C PHE A 86 13.55 -3.01 17.09
N LEU A 87 14.55 -3.85 17.35
CA LEU A 87 15.76 -3.46 18.06
C LEU A 87 16.69 -2.66 17.14
N PRO A 88 17.46 -1.68 17.64
CA PRO A 88 18.40 -0.92 16.81
C PRO A 88 19.34 -1.81 15.98
N SER A 89 19.77 -2.95 16.51
CA SER A 89 20.61 -3.94 15.84
C SER A 89 19.95 -4.62 14.62
N SER A 90 18.62 -4.58 14.53
CA SER A 90 17.83 -5.16 13.44
C SER A 90 17.37 -4.09 12.43
N PHE A 91 17.95 -2.89 12.49
CA PHE A 91 17.62 -1.82 11.55
C PHE A 91 17.94 -2.23 10.11
N SER A 92 16.99 -2.00 9.21
CA SER A 92 17.14 -2.21 7.77
C SER A 92 16.58 -1.00 7.04
N LYS A 93 17.43 -0.32 6.25
CA LYS A 93 16.97 0.82 5.43
C LYS A 93 15.83 0.42 4.51
N LEU A 94 15.88 -0.79 3.92
CA LEU A 94 14.83 -1.27 3.02
C LEU A 94 13.43 -1.27 3.66
N ILE A 95 13.35 -1.40 4.99
CA ILE A 95 12.09 -1.54 5.71
C ILE A 95 11.78 -0.29 6.54
N HIS A 96 12.73 0.15 7.34
CA HIS A 96 12.55 1.19 8.36
C HIS A 96 12.97 2.59 7.89
N ASP A 97 13.48 2.77 6.66
CA ASP A 97 13.82 4.08 6.08
C ASP A 97 13.73 3.99 4.56
N ASN A 98 12.50 3.95 4.05
CA ASN A 98 12.23 3.74 2.63
C ASN A 98 10.93 4.37 2.17
N THR A 99 10.78 4.48 0.85
CA THR A 99 9.60 5.05 0.22
C THR A 99 8.72 3.94 -0.36
N TYR A 100 7.44 4.02 -0.04
CA TYR A 100 6.42 3.05 -0.41
C TYR A 100 5.30 3.72 -1.21
N TYR A 101 4.56 2.93 -1.98
CA TYR A 101 3.28 3.35 -2.52
C TYR A 101 2.27 2.19 -2.46
N CYS A 102 0.99 2.52 -2.44
CA CYS A 102 -0.09 1.56 -2.49
C CYS A 102 -0.78 1.61 -3.86
N THR A 103 -1.33 0.50 -4.31
CA THR A 103 -2.26 0.46 -5.45
C THR A 103 -3.63 0.01 -4.99
N ALA A 104 -4.68 0.62 -5.55
CA ALA A 104 -6.06 0.15 -5.41
C ALA A 104 -6.57 -0.32 -6.77
N GLU A 105 -7.09 -1.55 -6.82
CA GLU A 105 -7.56 -2.19 -8.04
C GLU A 105 -8.98 -2.77 -7.86
N ASN A 106 -9.90 -2.41 -8.75
CA ASN A 106 -11.27 -2.93 -8.79
C ASN A 106 -11.74 -3.01 -10.26
N PRO A 107 -12.98 -3.42 -10.57
CA PRO A 107 -13.45 -3.51 -11.95
C PRO A 107 -13.37 -2.20 -12.77
N SER A 108 -13.41 -1.03 -12.13
CA SER A 108 -13.20 0.25 -12.83
C SER A 108 -11.74 0.55 -13.19
N GLY A 109 -10.78 -0.24 -12.71
CA GLY A 109 -9.37 -0.16 -13.12
C GLY A 109 -8.39 -0.24 -11.96
N LYS A 110 -7.27 0.47 -12.09
CA LYS A 110 -6.18 0.49 -11.11
C LYS A 110 -5.59 1.89 -10.96
N ILE A 111 -5.44 2.35 -9.71
CA ILE A 111 -4.73 3.60 -9.38
C ILE A 111 -3.52 3.32 -8.49
N ARG A 112 -2.49 4.16 -8.64
CA ARG A 112 -1.30 4.19 -7.79
C ARG A 112 -1.37 5.43 -6.89
N SER A 113 -1.17 5.25 -5.59
CA SER A 113 -1.12 6.35 -4.64
C SER A 113 0.11 7.24 -4.85
N GLN A 114 0.13 8.37 -4.13
CA GLN A 114 1.38 9.10 -3.91
C GLN A 114 2.36 8.28 -3.07
N ASP A 115 3.62 8.69 -3.13
CA ASP A 115 4.71 8.07 -2.38
C ASP A 115 4.63 8.47 -0.91
N VAL A 116 4.84 7.50 -0.03
CA VAL A 116 4.89 7.67 1.41
C VAL A 116 6.27 7.26 1.88
N HIS A 117 7.05 8.22 2.37
CA HIS A 117 8.34 7.95 2.98
C HIS A 117 8.13 7.51 4.43
N ILE A 118 8.54 6.29 4.78
CA ILE A 118 8.39 5.75 6.12
C ILE A 118 9.77 5.58 6.73
N LYS A 119 9.99 6.28 7.85
CA LYS A 119 11.28 6.35 8.52
C LYS A 119 11.15 6.13 10.02
N ALA A 120 11.99 5.28 10.56
CA ALA A 120 12.21 5.22 11.99
C ALA A 120 12.97 6.48 12.41
N GLY A 121 12.33 7.27 13.26
CA GLY A 121 12.98 8.34 14.00
C GLY A 121 13.76 7.74 15.16
N GLU A 122 14.83 8.44 15.55
CA GLU A 122 15.42 8.24 16.87
C GLU A 122 14.32 8.50 17.89
N SER A 123 13.97 7.49 18.68
CA SER A 123 12.96 7.69 19.70
C SER A 123 13.50 8.77 20.63
N THR A 124 12.74 9.84 20.86
CA THR A 124 13.15 10.88 21.83
C THR A 124 13.30 10.30 23.26
N GLU A 125 12.91 9.05 23.48
CA GLU A 125 13.18 8.25 24.68
C GLU A 125 14.57 7.58 24.66
N GLU A 126 15.14 7.15 23.53
CA GLU A 126 16.55 6.72 23.44
C GLU A 126 17.51 7.87 23.75
N SER A 127 17.18 9.11 23.35
CA SER A 127 17.95 10.29 23.73
C SER A 127 17.88 10.61 25.23
N LEU A 128 16.83 10.17 25.94
CA LEU A 128 16.75 10.32 27.41
C LEU A 128 17.58 9.25 28.13
N VAL A 129 17.65 8.02 27.60
CA VAL A 129 18.51 6.96 28.15
C VAL A 129 20.00 7.33 28.03
N GLU A 130 20.40 7.96 26.92
CA GLU A 130 21.78 8.43 26.74
C GLU A 130 22.12 9.61 27.68
N LEU A 131 21.14 10.45 28.02
CA LEU A 131 21.30 11.55 28.99
C LEU A 131 21.25 11.10 30.47
N GLU A 132 20.61 9.96 30.78
CA GLU A 132 20.63 9.36 32.11
C GLU A 132 21.94 8.59 32.39
N TYR A 133 22.58 8.05 31.34
CA TYR A 133 23.86 7.33 31.47
C TYR A 133 25.09 8.27 31.54
N LEU A 134 24.91 9.55 31.20
CA LEU A 134 25.93 10.59 31.26
C LEU A 134 25.79 11.52 32.48
N GLN A 135 24.94 11.17 33.46
CA GLN A 135 24.87 11.80 34.79
C GLN A 135 25.53 10.91 35.84
#